data_AF-A0A0M0J418-F1
#
_entry.id   AF-A0A0M0J418-F1
#
_cell.length_a   1.000
_cell.length_b   1.000
_cell.length_c   1.000
_cell.angle_alpha   90.00
_cell.angle_beta   90.00
_cell.angle_gamma   90.00
#
_symmetry.space_group_name_H-M   'P 1'
#
loop_
_entity.id
_entity.type
_entity.pdbx_description
1 polymer ?
#
loop_
_entity_poly.entity_id
_entity_poly.type
_entity_poly.pdbx_seq_one_letter_code
_entity_poly.pdbx_strand_id
1 'polypeptide(L)'
;MCEALIAAVDAFEASALPRRRPNSMNKYGLVVNDIGMRPLLSCVLSQLVAPLARRLYSREPFASTLDHHHSFVVVYDAEAPNADVSLDMRHDASEVTLNVCLGRANFRGGDLRFCGQFGSALHRQTLGVVHHGLGRAVLHLGRQRHGAEKLEAGQRLNLILWARSSAFRAAAAFGHIDPDGFPKQPEAGTPDRLCLSKANDEDYEAQLTKVTAPRAMATEIDDDIKAFFTKFSFESAPSEHFPLMELPGYDCQEKLATAEIFYQSEKGYTDMDGVQLGRAIQVMRPATLRQIYLTKNAVGDAGAISIAAGIKLLERMDTLHLSDNQIGDAGVAALADATQSLGLTTIVLTRNPFGNAGAKAIAATLAKPENYERLEWLFLNETRIADEGAAALGRALLTGCRQLNRLALHGNQIGDEGCRALADSLNKGAGAQALEFLYFQNNPFTEEGKMAIFNACRGKIRCHLGWPPPLGMLNPEDWDV
;
A
#
# COMPACT_ATOMS: atom_id res chain seq x y z
N MET A 1 -21.98 2.97 29.94
CA MET A 1 -22.57 4.04 29.10
C MET A 1 -23.03 3.51 27.76
N CYS A 2 -22.16 2.87 26.95
CA CYS A 2 -22.55 2.31 25.65
C CYS A 2 -23.68 1.28 25.75
N GLU A 3 -23.62 0.34 26.70
CA GLU A 3 -24.70 -0.63 26.93
C GLU A 3 -26.05 0.03 27.26
N ALA A 4 -26.04 1.07 28.10
CA ALA A 4 -27.25 1.82 28.43
C ALA A 4 -27.81 2.57 27.21
N LEU A 5 -26.94 3.09 26.33
CA LEU A 5 -27.36 3.70 25.08
C LEU A 5 -27.95 2.67 24.12
N ILE A 6 -27.33 1.49 23.99
CA ILE A 6 -27.86 0.38 23.19
C ILE A 6 -29.24 -0.02 23.72
N ALA A 7 -29.37 -0.27 25.03
CA ALA A 7 -30.65 -0.64 25.64
C ALA A 7 -31.75 0.41 25.42
N ALA A 8 -31.42 1.71 25.47
CA ALA A 8 -32.36 2.77 25.20
C ALA A 8 -32.80 2.82 23.72
N VAL A 9 -31.86 2.59 22.80
CA VAL A 9 -32.16 2.46 21.36
C VAL A 9 -33.06 1.24 21.12
N ASP A 10 -32.70 0.08 21.68
CA ASP A 10 -33.45 -1.16 21.54
C ASP A 10 -34.88 -1.03 22.08
N ALA A 11 -35.04 -0.43 23.26
CA ALA A 11 -36.35 -0.17 23.86
C ALA A 11 -37.21 0.78 22.99
N PHE A 12 -36.60 1.80 22.39
CA PHE A 12 -37.31 2.70 21.49
C PHE A 12 -37.70 2.00 20.18
N GLU A 13 -36.79 1.19 19.60
CA GLU A 13 -37.05 0.41 18.38
C GLU A 13 -38.17 -0.62 18.56
N ALA A 14 -38.33 -1.16 19.77
CA ALA A 14 -39.43 -2.07 20.13
C ALA A 14 -40.76 -1.36 20.42
N SER A 15 -40.77 -0.04 20.54
CA SER A 15 -41.97 0.75 20.84
C SER A 15 -42.80 1.07 19.59
N ALA A 16 -44.05 1.50 19.80
CA ALA A 16 -44.92 1.99 18.72
C ALA A 16 -44.70 3.48 18.38
N LEU A 17 -43.67 4.12 18.96
CA LEU A 17 -43.40 5.54 18.74
C LEU A 17 -42.88 5.80 17.32
N PRO A 18 -43.22 6.95 16.72
CA PRO A 18 -42.76 7.29 15.38
C PRO A 18 -41.23 7.45 15.36
N ARG A 19 -40.58 6.84 14.37
CA ARG A 19 -39.14 6.94 14.16
C ARG A 19 -38.81 7.54 12.79
N ARG A 20 -37.80 8.40 12.78
CA ARG A 20 -37.23 8.95 11.55
C ARG A 20 -36.01 8.13 11.14
N ARG A 21 -35.84 7.91 9.84
CA ARG A 21 -34.62 7.30 9.29
C ARG A 21 -33.39 8.11 9.74
N PRO A 22 -32.26 7.43 10.00
CA PRO A 22 -31.07 8.10 10.50
C PRO A 22 -30.48 9.10 9.49
N ASN A 23 -30.52 8.75 8.20
CA ASN A 23 -30.14 9.64 7.11
C ASN A 23 -30.74 9.13 5.77
N SER A 24 -30.38 9.77 4.64
CA SER A 24 -30.86 9.40 3.30
C SER A 24 -30.32 8.08 2.76
N MET A 25 -29.17 7.62 3.26
CA MET A 25 -28.43 6.46 2.74
C MET A 25 -28.62 5.20 3.58
N ASN A 26 -29.02 5.33 4.84
CA ASN A 26 -29.27 4.21 5.75
C ASN A 26 -30.77 4.01 5.94
N LYS A 27 -31.24 2.80 5.66
CA LYS A 27 -32.62 2.36 5.87
C LYS A 27 -32.91 2.09 7.34
N TYR A 28 -31.93 1.59 8.10
CA TYR A 28 -32.13 1.11 9.48
C TYR A 28 -31.32 1.91 10.51
N GLY A 29 -31.94 2.11 11.67
CA GLY A 29 -31.47 2.97 12.76
C GLY A 29 -32.44 4.12 13.05
N LEU A 30 -31.99 5.11 13.83
CA LEU A 30 -32.81 6.25 14.24
C LEU A 30 -31.98 7.46 14.62
N VAL A 31 -32.60 8.62 14.64
CA VAL A 31 -31.99 9.86 15.12
C VAL A 31 -32.08 9.92 16.65
N VAL A 32 -30.94 9.75 17.35
CA VAL A 32 -30.94 9.69 18.81
C VAL A 32 -31.28 11.03 19.46
N ASN A 33 -31.09 12.15 18.75
CA ASN A 33 -31.57 13.45 19.22
C ASN A 33 -33.09 13.48 19.46
N ASP A 34 -33.85 12.74 18.65
CA ASP A 34 -35.31 12.78 18.63
C ASP A 34 -35.91 11.91 19.75
N ILE A 35 -35.10 11.05 20.39
CA ILE A 35 -35.50 10.16 21.50
C ILE A 35 -34.97 10.64 22.87
N GLY A 36 -34.60 11.92 22.97
CA GLY A 36 -34.18 12.54 24.23
C GLY A 36 -32.68 12.48 24.53
N MET A 37 -31.84 11.93 23.64
CA MET A 37 -30.39 11.82 23.90
C MET A 37 -29.62 13.12 23.60
N ARG A 38 -30.29 14.20 23.16
CA ARG A 38 -29.63 15.47 22.79
C ARG A 38 -28.69 16.01 23.90
N PRO A 39 -29.10 16.10 25.19
CA PRO A 39 -28.21 16.64 26.23
C PRO A 39 -26.92 15.83 26.39
N LEU A 40 -27.00 14.49 26.37
CA LEU A 40 -25.84 13.60 26.45
C LEU A 40 -24.87 13.86 25.28
N LEU A 41 -25.40 13.91 24.05
CA LEU A 41 -24.59 14.10 22.85
C LEU A 41 -24.03 15.53 22.75
N SER A 42 -24.69 16.53 23.36
CA SER A 42 -24.14 17.87 23.53
C SER A 42 -22.93 17.88 24.49
N CYS A 43 -22.97 17.07 25.56
CA CYS A 43 -21.78 16.85 26.41
C CYS A 43 -20.65 16.17 25.63
N VAL A 44 -20.95 15.14 24.83
CA VAL A 44 -19.94 14.49 23.97
C VAL A 44 -19.33 15.49 22.98
N LEU A 45 -20.14 16.35 22.35
CA LEU A 45 -19.63 17.40 21.46
C LEU A 45 -18.66 18.34 22.19
N SER A 46 -19.11 18.94 23.29
CA SER A 46 -18.38 20.00 24.01
C SER A 46 -17.15 19.50 24.76
N GLN A 47 -17.20 18.30 25.34
CA GLN A 47 -16.15 17.77 26.21
C GLN A 47 -15.17 16.86 25.47
N LEU A 48 -15.56 16.24 24.35
CA LEU A 48 -14.73 15.30 23.60
C LEU A 48 -14.44 15.78 22.18
N VAL A 49 -15.48 15.93 21.35
CA VAL A 49 -15.30 16.16 19.91
C VAL A 49 -14.65 17.52 19.61
N ALA A 50 -15.17 18.61 20.18
CA ALA A 50 -14.64 19.95 19.92
C ALA A 50 -13.19 20.14 20.42
N PRO A 51 -12.80 19.68 21.64
CA PRO A 51 -11.41 19.72 22.06
C PRO A 51 -10.46 18.91 21.16
N LEU A 52 -10.87 17.71 20.73
CA LEU A 52 -10.07 16.88 19.82
C LEU A 52 -9.95 17.52 18.44
N ALA A 53 -11.05 18.04 17.88
CA ALA A 53 -11.05 18.71 16.58
C ALA A 53 -10.11 19.92 16.56
N ARG A 54 -10.11 20.75 17.62
CA ARG A 54 -9.17 21.88 17.77
C ARG A 54 -7.71 21.47 17.69
N ARG A 55 -7.36 20.28 18.19
CA ARG A 55 -5.97 19.78 18.18
C ARG A 55 -5.62 19.06 16.89
N LEU A 56 -6.48 18.16 16.43
CA LEU A 56 -6.22 17.30 15.27
C LEU A 56 -6.37 18.06 13.94
N TYR A 57 -7.25 19.06 13.91
CA TYR A 57 -7.61 19.81 12.72
C TYR A 57 -7.39 21.32 12.91
N SER A 58 -6.31 21.71 13.60
CA SER A 58 -6.05 23.11 13.96
C SER A 58 -5.91 24.07 12.77
N ARG A 59 -5.72 23.55 11.55
CA ARG A 59 -5.67 24.31 10.30
C ARG A 59 -7.04 24.56 9.68
N GLU A 60 -8.08 23.90 10.16
CA GLU A 60 -9.44 24.06 9.64
C GLU A 60 -10.11 25.30 10.25
N PRO A 61 -10.77 26.15 9.45
CA PRO A 61 -11.37 27.40 9.90
C PRO A 61 -12.53 27.22 10.89
N PHE A 62 -13.16 26.04 10.92
CA PHE A 62 -14.25 25.71 11.84
C PHE A 62 -13.76 25.06 13.15
N ALA A 63 -12.47 24.72 13.27
CA ALA A 63 -11.99 23.81 14.31
C ALA A 63 -12.33 24.26 15.74
N SER A 64 -12.39 25.57 15.99
CA SER A 64 -12.71 26.17 17.28
C SER A 64 -14.18 26.55 17.48
N THR A 65 -15.04 26.36 16.47
CA THR A 65 -16.41 26.90 16.44
C THR A 65 -17.48 25.81 16.29
N LEU A 66 -17.15 24.53 16.52
CA LEU A 66 -18.14 23.45 16.56
C LEU A 66 -19.11 23.65 17.73
N ASP A 67 -20.39 23.87 17.43
CA ASP A 67 -21.43 24.26 18.38
C ASP A 67 -22.75 23.50 18.21
N HIS A 68 -22.90 22.76 17.12
CA HIS A 68 -24.11 22.00 16.81
C HIS A 68 -23.80 20.53 16.52
N HIS A 69 -24.76 19.64 16.76
CA HIS A 69 -24.66 18.26 16.33
C HIS A 69 -25.97 17.68 15.81
N HIS A 70 -25.84 16.82 14.80
CA HIS A 70 -26.85 15.85 14.42
C HIS A 70 -26.32 14.45 14.73
N SER A 71 -27.01 13.72 15.58
CA SER A 71 -26.58 12.42 16.10
C SER A 71 -27.63 11.37 15.84
N PHE A 72 -27.20 10.26 15.28
CA PHE A 72 -28.06 9.15 14.89
C PHE A 72 -27.30 7.84 15.06
N VAL A 73 -28.04 6.75 15.17
CA VAL A 73 -27.49 5.40 15.09
C VAL A 73 -27.83 4.78 13.76
N VAL A 74 -26.91 3.99 13.22
CA VAL A 74 -27.13 3.18 12.02
C VAL A 74 -26.99 1.72 12.39
N VAL A 75 -27.88 0.90 11.85
CA VAL A 75 -27.88 -0.56 12.06
C VAL A 75 -27.48 -1.22 10.74
N TYR A 76 -26.41 -2.01 10.81
CA TYR A 76 -26.05 -2.94 9.76
C TYR A 76 -26.41 -4.35 10.21
N ASP A 77 -27.00 -5.14 9.32
CA ASP A 77 -27.45 -6.49 9.63
C ASP A 77 -27.17 -7.42 8.45
N ALA A 78 -26.31 -8.42 8.66
CA ALA A 78 -25.88 -9.33 7.61
C ALA A 78 -26.92 -10.41 7.28
N GLU A 79 -27.88 -10.64 8.18
CA GLU A 79 -28.79 -11.78 8.14
C GLU A 79 -30.22 -11.35 7.78
N ALA A 80 -30.59 -10.11 8.11
CA ALA A 80 -31.92 -9.60 7.81
C ALA A 80 -32.12 -9.30 6.31
N PRO A 81 -33.25 -9.72 5.72
CA PRO A 81 -33.54 -9.45 4.31
C PRO A 81 -33.69 -7.94 4.06
N ASN A 82 -33.06 -7.46 2.97
CA ASN A 82 -33.03 -6.05 2.55
C ASN A 82 -32.37 -5.07 3.54
N ALA A 83 -31.64 -5.59 4.53
CA ALA A 83 -30.88 -4.78 5.47
C ALA A 83 -29.76 -3.97 4.82
N ASP A 84 -29.32 -2.95 5.54
CA ASP A 84 -28.07 -2.27 5.20
C ASP A 84 -26.92 -3.21 5.59
N VAL A 85 -26.13 -3.66 4.63
CA VAL A 85 -24.93 -4.48 4.88
C VAL A 85 -23.64 -3.72 4.62
N SER A 86 -23.70 -2.59 3.92
CA SER A 86 -22.55 -1.75 3.57
C SER A 86 -23.01 -0.31 3.40
N LEU A 87 -22.06 0.60 3.18
CA LEU A 87 -22.33 1.99 2.86
C LEU A 87 -21.39 2.44 1.74
N ASP A 88 -21.99 2.90 0.64
CA ASP A 88 -21.27 3.42 -0.52
C ASP A 88 -20.43 4.66 -0.18
N MET A 89 -19.44 4.96 -1.01
CA MET A 89 -18.54 6.10 -0.78
C MET A 89 -19.28 7.44 -0.76
N ARG A 90 -18.96 8.27 0.22
CA ARG A 90 -19.62 9.55 0.45
C ARG A 90 -18.77 10.47 1.29
N HIS A 91 -19.17 11.73 1.37
CA HIS A 91 -18.75 12.66 2.40
C HIS A 91 -19.95 12.94 3.32
N ASP A 92 -19.68 13.45 4.52
CA ASP A 92 -20.73 13.78 5.48
C ASP A 92 -21.15 15.23 5.38
N ALA A 93 -22.42 15.48 5.70
CA ALA A 93 -22.94 16.82 5.91
C ALA A 93 -22.55 17.36 7.30
N SER A 94 -21.26 17.30 7.62
CA SER A 94 -20.65 17.72 8.89
C SER A 94 -19.33 18.44 8.61
N GLU A 95 -18.84 19.18 9.59
CA GLU A 95 -17.45 19.66 9.57
C GLU A 95 -16.52 18.57 10.14
N VAL A 96 -16.97 17.89 11.20
CA VAL A 96 -16.30 16.73 11.81
C VAL A 96 -17.33 15.66 12.12
N THR A 97 -16.99 14.41 11.84
CA THR A 97 -17.79 13.24 12.19
C THR A 97 -17.07 12.39 13.23
N LEU A 98 -17.80 12.03 14.27
CA LEU A 98 -17.45 10.95 15.19
C LEU A 98 -18.30 9.73 14.86
N ASN A 99 -17.67 8.59 14.59
CA ASN A 99 -18.30 7.30 14.38
C ASN A 99 -17.83 6.32 15.47
N VAL A 100 -18.75 5.87 16.32
CA VAL A 100 -18.46 4.96 17.44
C VAL A 100 -19.12 3.62 17.17
N CYS A 101 -18.32 2.55 17.16
CA CYS A 101 -18.87 1.20 17.06
C CYS A 101 -19.41 0.79 18.43
N LEU A 102 -20.74 0.71 18.56
CA LEU A 102 -21.40 0.25 19.78
C LEU A 102 -21.52 -1.27 19.83
N GLY A 103 -21.58 -1.92 18.66
CA GLY A 103 -21.88 -3.34 18.52
C GLY A 103 -23.28 -3.72 19.00
N ARG A 104 -23.80 -4.89 18.57
CA ARG A 104 -25.11 -5.37 19.01
C ARG A 104 -25.20 -6.89 19.13
N ALA A 105 -24.96 -7.63 18.04
CA ALA A 105 -24.95 -9.09 18.04
C ALA A 105 -23.71 -9.57 17.30
N ASN A 106 -22.77 -10.22 18.01
CA ASN A 106 -21.49 -10.77 17.53
C ASN A 106 -21.30 -10.64 16.02
N PHE A 107 -20.81 -9.46 15.60
CA PHE A 107 -20.75 -9.12 14.19
C PHE A 107 -19.33 -9.29 13.64
N ARG A 108 -19.23 -9.52 12.33
CA ARG A 108 -17.95 -9.59 11.61
C ARG A 108 -17.98 -8.72 10.36
N GLY A 109 -16.84 -8.12 10.03
CA GLY A 109 -16.68 -7.23 8.88
C GLY A 109 -17.21 -5.82 9.13
N GLY A 110 -17.47 -5.10 8.05
CA GLY A 110 -18.01 -3.74 8.09
C GLY A 110 -16.99 -2.61 8.26
N ASP A 111 -15.70 -2.85 8.10
CA ASP A 111 -14.66 -1.83 8.35
C ASP A 111 -14.88 -0.53 7.56
N LEU A 112 -14.29 0.57 8.04
CA LEU A 112 -14.50 1.88 7.44
C LEU A 112 -13.42 2.18 6.40
N ARG A 113 -13.81 2.31 5.14
CA ARG A 113 -12.91 2.70 4.05
C ARG A 113 -12.86 4.21 3.92
N PHE A 114 -11.67 4.77 3.74
CA PHE A 114 -11.43 6.18 3.54
C PHE A 114 -10.70 6.43 2.22
N CYS A 115 -11.18 7.43 1.48
CA CYS A 115 -10.56 8.00 0.28
C CYS A 115 -10.20 9.45 0.55
N GLY A 116 -9.60 10.14 -0.42
CA GLY A 116 -9.18 11.54 -0.27
C GLY A 116 -10.31 12.50 0.12
N GLN A 117 -9.91 13.72 0.49
CA GLN A 117 -10.86 14.73 0.94
C GLN A 117 -11.58 15.34 -0.26
N PHE A 118 -12.91 15.43 -0.18
CA PHE A 118 -13.72 16.13 -1.17
C PHE A 118 -13.17 17.54 -1.44
N GLY A 119 -13.09 17.90 -2.72
CA GLY A 119 -12.47 19.15 -3.18
C GLY A 119 -10.95 19.10 -3.37
N SER A 120 -10.25 18.04 -2.94
CA SER A 120 -8.82 17.90 -3.20
C SER A 120 -8.51 17.20 -4.53
N ALA A 121 -7.30 17.40 -5.06
CA ALA A 121 -6.83 16.73 -6.27
C ALA A 121 -6.79 15.19 -6.15
N LEU A 122 -6.78 14.65 -4.94
CA LEU A 122 -6.71 13.20 -4.67
C LEU A 122 -8.02 12.65 -4.08
N HIS A 123 -9.15 13.35 -4.26
CA HIS A 123 -10.40 13.05 -3.53
C HIS A 123 -11.01 11.66 -3.81
N ARG A 124 -10.69 11.02 -4.94
CA ARG A 124 -11.04 9.61 -5.23
C ARG A 124 -9.82 8.68 -5.25
N GLN A 125 -8.76 9.04 -4.54
CA GLN A 125 -7.64 8.14 -4.26
C GLN A 125 -7.85 7.49 -2.88
N THR A 126 -7.56 6.20 -2.76
CA THR A 126 -7.75 5.45 -1.53
C THR A 126 -6.70 5.84 -0.51
N LEU A 127 -7.12 6.13 0.72
CA LEU A 127 -6.21 6.40 1.84
C LEU A 127 -6.03 5.19 2.77
N GLY A 128 -7.05 4.34 2.86
CA GLY A 128 -6.95 3.09 3.61
C GLY A 128 -8.27 2.66 4.22
N VAL A 129 -8.21 1.55 4.96
CA VAL A 129 -9.34 1.01 5.74
C VAL A 129 -8.97 1.08 7.23
N VAL A 130 -9.96 1.42 8.05
CA VAL A 130 -9.86 1.49 9.51
C VAL A 130 -10.74 0.40 10.11
N HIS A 131 -10.11 -0.52 10.84
CA HIS A 131 -10.87 -1.56 11.52
C HIS A 131 -11.81 -0.96 12.56
N HIS A 132 -13.10 -1.27 12.43
CA HIS A 132 -14.18 -0.62 13.14
C HIS A 132 -15.02 -1.64 13.93
N GLY A 133 -14.49 -1.95 15.11
CA GLY A 133 -15.08 -2.88 16.07
C GLY A 133 -15.32 -2.24 17.45
N LEU A 134 -15.87 -3.05 18.36
CA LEU A 134 -16.14 -2.65 19.75
C LEU A 134 -14.93 -1.99 20.42
N GLY A 135 -15.18 -0.92 21.18
CA GLY A 135 -14.12 -0.16 21.86
C GLY A 135 -13.36 0.81 20.96
N ARG A 136 -13.73 0.94 19.68
CA ARG A 136 -13.11 1.90 18.75
C ARG A 136 -14.08 3.00 18.34
N ALA A 137 -13.54 4.20 18.26
CA ALA A 137 -14.20 5.36 17.68
C ALA A 137 -13.29 5.99 16.62
N VAL A 138 -13.89 6.46 15.54
CA VAL A 138 -13.19 7.13 14.45
C VAL A 138 -13.67 8.57 14.39
N LEU A 139 -12.73 9.51 14.49
CA LEU A 139 -12.97 10.93 14.29
C LEU A 139 -12.34 11.33 12.95
N HIS A 140 -13.12 11.90 12.05
CA HIS A 140 -12.65 12.37 10.75
C HIS A 140 -13.32 13.66 10.33
N LEU A 141 -12.73 14.38 9.38
CA LEU A 141 -13.36 15.53 8.74
C LEU A 141 -14.60 15.08 7.98
N GLY A 142 -15.66 15.89 7.95
CA GLY A 142 -16.87 15.55 7.20
C GLY A 142 -16.62 15.49 5.69
N ARG A 143 -15.71 16.33 5.18
CA ARG A 143 -15.23 16.26 3.78
C ARG A 143 -14.36 15.04 3.47
N GLN A 144 -14.00 14.24 4.48
CA GLN A 144 -13.24 13.01 4.25
C GLN A 144 -14.14 11.98 3.59
N ARG A 145 -13.83 11.60 2.36
CA ARG A 145 -14.61 10.61 1.64
C ARG A 145 -14.43 9.24 2.31
N HIS A 146 -15.53 8.56 2.57
CA HIS A 146 -15.52 7.28 3.27
C HIS A 146 -16.76 6.44 2.98
N GLY A 147 -16.74 5.19 3.39
CA GLY A 147 -17.91 4.31 3.42
C GLY A 147 -17.66 3.12 4.34
N ALA A 148 -18.64 2.23 4.41
CA ALA A 148 -18.57 1.03 5.23
C ALA A 148 -18.49 -0.19 4.32
N GLU A 149 -17.51 -1.03 4.55
CA GLU A 149 -17.40 -2.32 3.89
C GLU A 149 -18.57 -3.23 4.26
N LYS A 150 -18.68 -4.35 3.56
CA LYS A 150 -19.76 -5.30 3.80
C LYS A 150 -19.65 -5.91 5.19
N LEU A 151 -20.76 -5.94 5.91
CA LEU A 151 -20.96 -6.72 7.11
C LEU A 151 -21.21 -8.18 6.70
N GLU A 152 -20.44 -9.09 7.28
CA GLU A 152 -20.41 -10.50 6.87
C GLU A 152 -21.28 -11.38 7.73
N ALA A 153 -21.41 -11.05 9.02
CA ALA A 153 -22.18 -11.80 9.98
C ALA A 153 -22.69 -10.88 11.10
N GLY A 154 -23.79 -11.28 11.73
CA GLY A 154 -24.36 -10.60 12.89
C GLY A 154 -24.89 -9.20 12.59
N GLN A 155 -25.01 -8.41 13.66
CA GLN A 155 -25.61 -7.08 13.61
C GLN A 155 -24.69 -6.05 14.30
N ARG A 156 -24.42 -4.96 13.58
CA ARG A 156 -23.58 -3.86 14.06
C ARG A 156 -24.38 -2.58 14.20
N LEU A 157 -24.38 -2.03 15.41
CA LEU A 157 -24.89 -0.70 15.71
C LEU A 157 -23.73 0.28 15.81
N ASN A 158 -23.81 1.38 15.05
CA ASN A 158 -22.86 2.48 15.15
C ASN A 158 -23.58 3.75 15.58
N LEU A 159 -22.98 4.51 16.51
CA LEU A 159 -23.38 5.87 16.83
C LEU A 159 -22.58 6.85 15.98
N ILE A 160 -23.29 7.70 15.24
CA ILE A 160 -22.72 8.78 14.45
C ILE A 160 -23.06 10.11 15.11
N LEU A 161 -22.08 10.99 15.27
CA LEU A 161 -22.24 12.38 15.66
C LEU A 161 -21.62 13.27 14.58
N TRP A 162 -22.47 13.94 13.82
CA TRP A 162 -22.09 14.98 12.88
C TRP A 162 -22.00 16.31 13.60
N ALA A 163 -20.78 16.75 13.91
CA ALA A 163 -20.50 18.04 14.52
C ALA A 163 -20.46 19.12 13.44
N ARG A 164 -21.10 20.26 13.76
CA ARG A 164 -21.23 21.39 12.86
C ARG A 164 -20.83 22.69 13.54
N SER A 165 -20.36 23.64 12.73
CA SER A 165 -20.12 25.02 13.12
C SER A 165 -21.16 25.93 12.46
N SER A 166 -22.03 26.52 13.28
CA SER A 166 -23.02 27.48 12.81
C SER A 166 -22.35 28.70 12.18
N ALA A 167 -21.23 29.16 12.74
CA ALA A 167 -20.46 30.29 12.22
C ALA A 167 -19.86 30.00 10.85
N PHE A 168 -19.25 28.83 10.67
CA PHE A 168 -18.66 28.42 9.39
C PHE A 168 -19.73 28.30 8.30
N ARG A 169 -20.87 27.68 8.62
CA ARG A 169 -21.98 27.52 7.67
C ARG A 169 -22.66 28.84 7.33
N ALA A 170 -22.78 29.76 8.28
CA ALA A 170 -23.27 31.10 8.00
C ALA A 170 -22.34 31.82 7.02
N ALA A 171 -21.02 31.71 7.19
CA ALA A 171 -20.06 32.30 6.26
C ALA A 171 -20.24 31.78 4.82
N ALA A 172 -20.53 30.48 4.63
CA ALA A 172 -20.85 29.92 3.31
C ALA A 172 -22.13 30.52 2.71
N ALA A 173 -23.18 30.67 3.52
CA ALA A 173 -24.46 31.23 3.07
C ALA A 173 -24.35 32.69 2.58
N PHE A 174 -23.38 33.45 3.10
CA PHE A 174 -23.07 34.81 2.66
C PHE A 174 -21.95 34.89 1.60
N GLY A 175 -21.52 33.75 1.05
CA GLY A 175 -20.52 33.67 -0.03
C GLY A 175 -19.08 33.96 0.41
N HIS A 176 -18.78 33.94 1.70
CA HIS A 176 -17.42 34.16 2.22
C HIS A 176 -16.52 32.92 2.06
N ILE A 177 -17.12 31.75 1.90
CA ILE A 177 -16.47 30.48 1.58
C ILE A 177 -17.31 29.75 0.53
N ASP A 178 -16.70 28.79 -0.18
CA ASP A 178 -17.40 27.94 -1.14
C ASP A 178 -18.67 27.32 -0.50
N PRO A 179 -19.81 27.22 -1.20
CA PRO A 179 -21.01 26.56 -0.70
C PRO A 179 -20.78 25.14 -0.15
N ASP A 180 -19.82 24.40 -0.72
CA ASP A 180 -19.41 23.07 -0.25
C ASP A 180 -18.33 23.12 0.86
N GLY A 181 -18.01 24.32 1.34
CA GLY A 181 -17.14 24.63 2.46
C GLY A 181 -15.65 24.75 2.14
N PHE A 182 -15.18 24.24 0.99
CA PHE A 182 -13.75 24.12 0.68
C PHE A 182 -13.44 24.34 -0.81
N PRO A 183 -12.24 24.84 -1.15
CA PRO A 183 -11.84 25.05 -2.53
C PRO A 183 -11.77 23.72 -3.29
N LYS A 184 -12.42 23.67 -4.46
CA LYS A 184 -12.37 22.53 -5.38
C LYS A 184 -11.11 22.61 -6.25
N GLN A 185 -10.36 21.52 -6.29
CA GLN A 185 -9.21 21.33 -7.16
C GLN A 185 -9.52 20.30 -8.25
N PRO A 186 -8.95 20.45 -9.46
CA PRO A 186 -9.01 19.43 -10.49
C PRO A 186 -8.44 18.09 -9.98
N GLU A 187 -9.14 17.00 -10.29
CA GLU A 187 -8.69 15.65 -9.94
C GLU A 187 -7.40 15.28 -10.68
N ALA A 188 -6.43 14.73 -9.96
CA ALA A 188 -5.16 14.27 -10.50
C ALA A 188 -5.19 12.75 -10.70
N GLY A 189 -4.73 12.31 -11.87
CA GLY A 189 -4.62 10.89 -12.22
C GLY A 189 -5.97 10.20 -12.47
N THR A 190 -5.92 8.89 -12.62
CA THR A 190 -7.11 8.04 -12.73
C THR A 190 -7.66 7.76 -11.32
N PRO A 191 -8.96 7.94 -11.05
CA PRO A 191 -9.53 7.69 -9.73
C PRO A 191 -9.53 6.20 -9.37
N ASP A 192 -9.50 5.87 -8.09
CA ASP A 192 -9.64 4.49 -7.63
C ASP A 192 -11.09 4.03 -7.76
N ARG A 193 -11.30 2.83 -8.33
CA ARG A 193 -12.64 2.27 -8.53
C ARG A 193 -13.46 2.21 -7.24
N LEU A 194 -12.83 1.86 -6.13
CA LEU A 194 -13.48 1.72 -4.81
C LEU A 194 -13.80 3.07 -4.15
N CYS A 195 -13.22 4.15 -4.68
CA CYS A 195 -13.52 5.50 -4.25
C CYS A 195 -14.65 6.14 -5.05
N LEU A 196 -15.06 5.53 -6.17
CA LEU A 196 -16.23 5.95 -6.94
C LEU A 196 -17.52 5.60 -6.20
N SER A 197 -18.50 6.48 -6.30
CA SER A 197 -19.85 6.27 -5.78
C SER A 197 -20.86 6.56 -6.86
N LYS A 198 -21.67 5.56 -7.19
CA LYS A 198 -22.77 5.75 -8.15
C LYS A 198 -23.83 6.70 -7.62
N ALA A 199 -24.02 6.73 -6.30
CA ALA A 199 -25.02 7.57 -5.66
C ALA A 199 -24.54 9.02 -5.45
N ASN A 200 -23.23 9.25 -5.33
CA ASN A 200 -22.68 10.55 -4.91
C ASN A 200 -21.73 11.21 -5.93
N ASP A 201 -21.34 10.53 -7.00
CA ASP A 201 -20.57 11.13 -8.10
C ASP A 201 -21.47 11.35 -9.33
N GLU A 202 -21.64 12.61 -9.73
CA GLU A 202 -22.38 12.97 -10.95
C GLU A 202 -21.68 12.45 -12.23
N ASP A 203 -20.35 12.35 -12.19
CA ASP A 203 -19.49 11.87 -13.28
C ASP A 203 -19.11 10.38 -13.15
N TYR A 204 -19.84 9.60 -12.33
CA TYR A 204 -19.52 8.21 -12.03
C TYR A 204 -19.21 7.37 -13.28
N GLU A 205 -20.08 7.37 -14.29
CA GLU A 205 -19.92 6.54 -15.50
C GLU A 205 -18.70 6.97 -16.34
N ALA A 206 -18.44 8.28 -16.41
CA ALA A 206 -17.28 8.82 -17.11
C ALA A 206 -15.98 8.41 -16.42
N GLN A 207 -15.95 8.45 -15.09
CA GLN A 207 -14.79 8.02 -14.30
C GLN A 207 -14.61 6.50 -14.33
N LEU A 208 -15.70 5.72 -14.23
CA LEU A 208 -15.66 4.26 -14.32
C LEU A 208 -15.02 3.81 -15.64
N THR A 209 -15.37 4.46 -16.75
CA THR A 209 -14.78 4.18 -18.07
C THR A 209 -13.26 4.35 -18.08
N LYS A 210 -12.72 5.40 -17.43
CA LYS A 210 -11.27 5.62 -17.33
C LYS A 210 -10.57 4.52 -16.54
N VAL A 211 -11.25 3.97 -15.52
CA VAL A 211 -10.71 2.91 -14.66
C VAL A 211 -10.83 1.52 -15.31
N THR A 212 -11.83 1.30 -16.17
CA THR A 212 -12.09 0.00 -16.80
C THR A 212 -11.48 -0.15 -18.20
N ALA A 213 -10.80 0.88 -18.73
CA ALA A 213 -10.19 0.82 -20.05
C ALA A 213 -9.07 -0.25 -20.09
N PRO A 214 -9.08 -1.19 -21.06
CA PRO A 214 -8.04 -2.20 -21.18
C PRO A 214 -6.68 -1.55 -21.46
N ARG A 215 -5.70 -1.84 -20.61
CA ARG A 215 -4.31 -1.40 -20.79
C ARG A 215 -3.71 -2.19 -21.96
N ALA A 216 -3.08 -1.51 -22.91
CA ALA A 216 -2.28 -2.16 -23.94
C ALA A 216 -1.18 -3.00 -23.25
N MET A 217 -1.30 -4.32 -23.31
CA MET A 217 -0.27 -5.24 -22.83
C MET A 217 0.97 -5.08 -23.71
N ALA A 218 2.11 -4.76 -23.11
CA ALA A 218 3.40 -5.00 -23.74
C ALA A 218 3.62 -6.53 -23.73
N THR A 219 3.35 -7.17 -24.86
CA THR A 219 3.63 -8.58 -25.13
C THR A 219 5.09 -8.72 -25.57
N GLU A 220 5.90 -9.39 -24.75
CA GLU A 220 6.96 -10.35 -25.10
C GLU A 220 7.89 -10.50 -23.89
N ILE A 221 7.70 -11.58 -23.12
CA ILE A 221 8.67 -12.06 -22.14
C ILE A 221 9.42 -13.20 -22.83
N ASP A 222 10.72 -13.02 -22.98
CA ASP A 222 11.69 -13.93 -23.60
C ASP A 222 11.60 -15.34 -23.01
N ASP A 223 11.55 -16.37 -23.87
CA ASP A 223 11.32 -17.76 -23.47
C ASP A 223 12.48 -18.35 -22.64
N ASP A 224 13.67 -17.73 -22.71
CA ASP A 224 14.82 -18.08 -21.87
C ASP A 224 14.62 -17.69 -20.38
N ILE A 225 13.85 -16.62 -20.11
CA ILE A 225 13.52 -16.19 -18.75
C ILE A 225 12.48 -17.15 -18.14
N LYS A 226 11.52 -17.63 -18.94
CA LYS A 226 10.60 -18.70 -18.50
C LYS A 226 11.38 -19.98 -18.17
N ALA A 227 12.35 -20.38 -19.01
CA ALA A 227 13.17 -21.57 -18.76
C ALA A 227 14.01 -21.47 -17.47
N PHE A 228 14.55 -20.28 -17.15
CA PHE A 228 15.29 -20.03 -15.91
C PHE A 228 14.40 -20.11 -14.66
N PHE A 229 13.18 -19.55 -14.70
CA PHE A 229 12.23 -19.63 -13.58
C PHE A 229 11.56 -21.00 -13.43
N THR A 230 11.46 -21.78 -14.51
CA THR A 230 10.95 -23.17 -14.45
C THR A 230 11.90 -24.09 -13.68
N LYS A 231 13.19 -23.74 -13.57
CA LYS A 231 14.18 -24.50 -12.79
C LYS A 231 14.13 -24.21 -11.27
N PHE A 232 13.47 -23.11 -10.88
CA PHE A 232 13.24 -22.69 -9.50
C PHE A 232 11.76 -22.76 -9.10
N SER A 233 10.92 -23.48 -9.87
CA SER A 233 9.68 -23.96 -9.29
C SER A 233 10.08 -24.87 -8.14
N PHE A 234 9.81 -24.44 -6.91
CA PHE A 234 9.72 -25.32 -5.76
C PHE A 234 8.62 -26.33 -6.09
N GLU A 235 9.00 -27.42 -6.77
CA GLU A 235 8.21 -28.63 -6.82
C GLU A 235 7.98 -29.03 -5.35
N SER A 236 6.71 -29.03 -4.95
CA SER A 236 6.20 -29.42 -3.63
C SER A 236 6.45 -28.47 -2.45
N ALA A 237 6.10 -27.18 -2.57
CA ALA A 237 5.49 -26.50 -1.42
C ALA A 237 3.99 -26.87 -1.40
N PRO A 238 3.44 -27.39 -0.28
CA PRO A 238 2.03 -27.76 -0.22
C PRO A 238 1.16 -26.56 -0.58
N SER A 239 0.37 -26.74 -1.63
CA SER A 239 -0.48 -25.73 -2.23
C SER A 239 -1.69 -25.44 -1.34
N GLU A 240 -1.51 -24.75 -0.22
CA GLU A 240 -2.61 -23.98 0.35
C GLU A 240 -2.62 -22.62 -0.32
N HIS A 241 -3.52 -22.47 -1.29
CA HIS A 241 -3.82 -21.21 -1.95
C HIS A 241 -4.53 -20.28 -0.95
N PHE A 242 -3.89 -19.19 -0.56
CA PHE A 242 -4.52 -18.14 0.24
C PHE A 242 -4.87 -16.95 -0.69
N PRO A 243 -6.13 -16.51 -0.78
CA PRO A 243 -6.45 -15.22 -1.39
C PRO A 243 -6.35 -14.09 -0.33
N LEU A 244 -5.49 -13.08 -0.50
CA LEU A 244 -5.54 -11.84 0.32
C LEU A 244 -6.88 -11.08 0.23
N MET A 245 -7.76 -11.40 -0.74
CA MET A 245 -9.16 -10.92 -0.69
C MET A 245 -9.96 -11.50 0.49
N GLU A 246 -9.38 -12.43 1.26
CA GLU A 246 -9.90 -12.95 2.52
C GLU A 246 -8.97 -12.65 3.72
N LEU A 247 -8.66 -11.37 3.96
CA LEU A 247 -8.28 -10.90 5.30
C LEU A 247 -9.46 -10.46 6.23
N PRO A 248 -10.71 -10.99 6.12
CA PRO A 248 -11.64 -11.01 7.24
C PRO A 248 -11.64 -12.40 7.89
N GLY A 249 -10.88 -12.56 8.99
CA GLY A 249 -10.90 -13.78 9.79
C GLY A 249 -9.64 -13.96 10.63
N TYR A 250 -9.82 -14.42 11.87
CA TYR A 250 -8.74 -14.80 12.80
C TYR A 250 -7.81 -15.90 12.24
N ASP A 251 -8.25 -16.68 11.24
CA ASP A 251 -7.51 -17.83 10.69
C ASP A 251 -6.27 -17.41 9.87
N CYS A 252 -6.38 -16.42 8.97
CA CYS A 252 -5.23 -15.90 8.22
C CYS A 252 -4.23 -15.12 9.11
N GLN A 253 -4.71 -14.50 10.19
CA GLN A 253 -3.85 -13.79 11.15
C GLN A 253 -3.04 -14.77 12.01
N GLU A 254 -3.66 -15.85 12.52
CA GLU A 254 -2.93 -16.95 13.19
C GLU A 254 -1.96 -17.65 12.23
N LYS A 255 -2.39 -17.92 10.99
CA LYS A 255 -1.52 -18.54 9.98
C LYS A 255 -0.31 -17.66 9.63
N LEU A 256 -0.49 -16.34 9.46
CA LEU A 256 0.64 -15.42 9.25
C LEU A 256 1.57 -15.38 10.47
N ALA A 257 1.03 -15.43 11.69
CA ALA A 257 1.81 -15.42 12.94
C ALA A 257 2.79 -16.61 13.03
N THR A 258 2.42 -17.75 12.45
CA THR A 258 3.23 -18.98 12.40
C THR A 258 3.87 -19.27 11.04
N ALA A 259 3.57 -18.47 10.01
CA ALA A 259 4.07 -18.72 8.66
C ALA A 259 5.57 -18.46 8.59
N GLU A 260 6.29 -19.32 7.88
CA GLU A 260 7.67 -19.05 7.47
C GLU A 260 7.73 -18.35 6.12
N ILE A 261 6.79 -18.68 5.22
CA ILE A 261 6.73 -18.20 3.85
C ILE A 261 5.35 -17.58 3.62
N PHE A 262 5.35 -16.35 3.10
CA PHE A 262 4.16 -15.67 2.60
C PHE A 262 4.22 -15.59 1.08
N TYR A 263 3.51 -16.49 0.40
CA TYR A 263 3.52 -16.59 -1.06
C TYR A 263 2.20 -16.15 -1.68
N GLN A 264 2.25 -15.07 -2.47
CA GLN A 264 1.08 -14.32 -2.91
C GLN A 264 1.28 -13.64 -4.28
N SER A 265 1.86 -14.38 -5.23
CA SER A 265 2.14 -13.90 -6.58
C SER A 265 0.93 -14.05 -7.53
N GLU A 266 0.82 -13.16 -8.52
CA GLU A 266 -0.18 -13.20 -9.61
C GLU A 266 -1.64 -13.13 -9.15
N LYS A 267 -1.91 -12.30 -8.13
CA LYS A 267 -3.25 -12.21 -7.52
C LYS A 267 -3.97 -10.90 -7.78
N GLY A 268 -3.30 -9.94 -8.42
CA GLY A 268 -3.84 -8.61 -8.67
C GLY A 268 -3.82 -7.70 -7.44
N TYR A 269 -2.91 -7.94 -6.49
CA TYR A 269 -2.80 -7.14 -5.26
C TYR A 269 -2.33 -5.73 -5.52
N THR A 270 -2.88 -4.78 -4.79
CA THR A 270 -2.65 -3.35 -4.95
C THR A 270 -1.88 -2.78 -3.76
N ASP A 271 -1.67 -1.47 -3.75
CA ASP A 271 -1.18 -0.77 -2.55
C ASP A 271 -2.00 -1.06 -1.30
N MET A 272 -3.30 -1.29 -1.43
CA MET A 272 -4.16 -1.62 -0.30
C MET A 272 -3.77 -2.93 0.36
N ASP A 273 -3.52 -3.96 -0.44
CA ASP A 273 -3.12 -5.29 0.03
C ASP A 273 -1.71 -5.23 0.64
N GLY A 274 -0.80 -4.45 0.04
CA GLY A 274 0.52 -4.18 0.63
C GLY A 274 0.43 -3.45 1.98
N VAL A 275 -0.46 -2.46 2.11
CA VAL A 275 -0.71 -1.77 3.38
C VAL A 275 -1.28 -2.73 4.43
N GLN A 276 -2.22 -3.59 4.05
CA GLN A 276 -2.77 -4.59 4.95
C GLN A 276 -1.71 -5.60 5.41
N LEU A 277 -0.89 -6.11 4.50
CA LEU A 277 0.21 -7.01 4.85
C LEU A 277 1.19 -6.34 5.81
N GLY A 278 1.64 -5.11 5.49
CA GLY A 278 2.53 -4.35 6.35
C GLY A 278 1.97 -4.17 7.76
N ARG A 279 0.71 -3.76 7.88
CA ARG A 279 0.03 -3.62 9.19
C ARG A 279 -0.13 -4.95 9.90
N ALA A 280 -0.46 -6.03 9.19
CA ALA A 280 -0.59 -7.36 9.77
C ALA A 280 0.75 -7.81 10.38
N ILE A 281 1.87 -7.60 9.68
CA ILE A 281 3.21 -7.88 10.21
C ILE A 281 3.49 -7.02 11.44
N GLN A 282 3.10 -5.74 11.45
CA GLN A 282 3.32 -4.86 12.61
C GLN A 282 2.56 -5.28 13.86
N VAL A 283 1.31 -5.71 13.69
CA VAL A 283 0.42 -6.12 14.78
C VAL A 283 0.81 -7.50 15.29
N MET A 284 1.00 -8.45 14.38
CA MET A 284 1.21 -9.85 14.73
C MET A 284 2.66 -10.16 15.12
N ARG A 285 3.63 -9.42 14.56
CA ARG A 285 5.07 -9.65 14.71
C ARG A 285 5.44 -11.13 14.56
N PRO A 286 5.16 -11.74 13.39
CA PRO A 286 5.37 -13.16 13.18
C PRO A 286 6.86 -13.51 13.37
N ALA A 287 7.18 -14.28 14.40
CA ALA A 287 8.56 -14.63 14.73
C ALA A 287 9.21 -15.58 13.70
N THR A 288 8.37 -16.30 12.95
CA THR A 288 8.79 -17.31 11.98
C THR A 288 8.87 -16.79 10.55
N LEU A 289 8.27 -15.64 10.22
CA LEU A 289 8.16 -15.19 8.82
C LEU A 289 9.53 -14.79 8.27
N ARG A 290 10.02 -15.53 7.27
CA ARG A 290 11.33 -15.33 6.64
C ARG A 290 11.26 -14.93 5.18
N GLN A 291 10.18 -15.26 4.48
CA GLN A 291 10.13 -15.11 3.03
C GLN A 291 8.81 -14.47 2.59
N ILE A 292 8.89 -13.46 1.73
CA ILE A 292 7.72 -12.79 1.14
C ILE A 292 7.85 -12.80 -0.40
N TYR A 293 6.83 -13.36 -1.06
CA TYR A 293 6.70 -13.39 -2.52
C TYR A 293 5.40 -12.72 -2.95
N LEU A 294 5.50 -11.61 -3.67
CA LEU A 294 4.38 -10.78 -4.13
C LEU A 294 4.52 -10.43 -5.62
N THR A 295 5.09 -11.32 -6.40
CA THR A 295 5.40 -11.13 -7.83
C THR A 295 4.15 -10.90 -8.68
N LYS A 296 4.24 -10.08 -9.73
CA LYS A 296 3.17 -9.85 -10.73
C LYS A 296 1.86 -9.41 -10.06
N ASN A 297 1.98 -8.35 -9.28
CA ASN A 297 0.85 -7.66 -8.67
C ASN A 297 0.89 -6.18 -9.10
N ALA A 298 0.10 -5.34 -8.45
CA ALA A 298 -0.02 -3.91 -8.64
C ALA A 298 0.34 -3.13 -7.36
N VAL A 299 1.25 -3.65 -6.53
CA VAL A 299 1.75 -2.95 -5.34
C VAL A 299 2.60 -1.77 -5.79
N GLY A 300 2.25 -0.56 -5.38
CA GLY A 300 2.99 0.68 -5.61
C GLY A 300 3.82 1.11 -4.41
N ASP A 301 4.16 2.40 -4.37
CA ASP A 301 4.99 2.97 -3.30
C ASP A 301 4.32 2.88 -1.93
N ALA A 302 3.00 3.12 -1.82
CA ALA A 302 2.33 3.17 -0.52
C ALA A 302 2.29 1.79 0.15
N GLY A 303 2.02 0.74 -0.63
CA GLY A 303 2.04 -0.65 -0.21
C GLY A 303 3.45 -1.08 0.16
N ALA A 304 4.46 -0.78 -0.68
CA ALA A 304 5.85 -1.08 -0.40
C ALA A 304 6.37 -0.39 0.88
N ILE A 305 6.04 0.88 1.10
CA ILE A 305 6.39 1.63 2.33
C ILE A 305 5.76 0.96 3.56
N SER A 306 4.51 0.53 3.48
CA SER A 306 3.86 -0.13 4.60
C SER A 306 4.41 -1.52 4.87
N ILE A 307 4.70 -2.30 3.82
CA ILE A 307 5.41 -3.59 3.95
C ILE A 307 6.77 -3.35 4.62
N ALA A 308 7.54 -2.36 4.16
CA ALA A 308 8.81 -1.96 4.75
C ALA A 308 8.68 -1.65 6.25
N ALA A 309 7.69 -0.85 6.62
CA ALA A 309 7.42 -0.51 8.01
C ALA A 309 7.01 -1.72 8.88
N GLY A 310 6.45 -2.77 8.27
CA GLY A 310 6.16 -4.05 8.93
C GLY A 310 7.39 -4.93 9.09
N ILE A 311 8.08 -5.23 7.99
CA ILE A 311 9.24 -6.13 8.00
C ILE A 311 10.39 -5.59 8.84
N LYS A 312 10.52 -4.27 9.00
CA LYS A 312 11.51 -3.64 9.89
C LYS A 312 11.39 -4.07 11.36
N LEU A 313 10.22 -4.59 11.76
CA LEU A 313 9.98 -5.09 13.12
C LEU A 313 10.28 -6.58 13.28
N LEU A 314 10.62 -7.28 12.19
CA LEU A 314 11.02 -8.68 12.23
C LEU A 314 12.48 -8.79 12.69
N GLU A 315 12.82 -9.89 13.35
CA GLU A 315 14.20 -10.15 13.76
C GLU A 315 15.07 -10.62 12.59
N ARG A 316 14.47 -11.31 11.61
CA ARG A 316 15.17 -11.88 10.46
C ARG A 316 14.24 -12.08 9.27
N MET A 317 14.76 -11.86 8.08
CA MET A 317 14.18 -12.28 6.80
C MET A 317 15.28 -12.85 5.92
N ASP A 318 14.94 -13.84 5.10
CA ASP A 318 15.86 -14.47 4.17
C ASP A 318 15.57 -14.02 2.72
N THR A 319 14.29 -13.93 2.32
CA THR A 319 13.89 -13.58 0.93
C THR A 319 12.80 -12.50 0.85
N LEU A 320 13.01 -11.50 -0.01
CA LEU A 320 11.99 -10.54 -0.42
C LEU A 320 11.89 -10.46 -1.95
N HIS A 321 10.75 -10.89 -2.49
CA HIS A 321 10.51 -10.93 -3.92
C HIS A 321 9.25 -10.13 -4.29
N LEU A 322 9.46 -8.99 -4.97
CA LEU A 322 8.42 -8.01 -5.32
C LEU A 322 8.42 -7.68 -6.82
N SER A 323 8.89 -8.58 -7.67
CA SER A 323 8.97 -8.30 -9.12
C SER A 323 7.61 -8.05 -9.77
N ASP A 324 7.62 -7.36 -10.91
CA ASP A 324 6.42 -7.05 -11.69
C ASP A 324 5.34 -6.37 -10.83
N ASN A 325 5.71 -5.25 -10.22
CA ASN A 325 4.83 -4.40 -9.43
C ASN A 325 4.97 -2.94 -9.91
N GLN A 326 4.41 -1.99 -9.17
CA GLN A 326 4.39 -0.56 -9.49
C GLN A 326 5.23 0.26 -8.49
N ILE A 327 6.23 -0.36 -7.86
CA ILE A 327 7.08 0.26 -6.84
C ILE A 327 8.05 1.25 -7.50
N GLY A 328 7.95 2.51 -7.11
CA GLY A 328 8.84 3.59 -7.53
C GLY A 328 10.00 3.81 -6.56
N ASP A 329 10.71 4.92 -6.75
CA ASP A 329 11.92 5.23 -5.98
C ASP A 329 11.66 5.35 -4.47
N ALA A 330 10.49 5.89 -4.08
CA ALA A 330 10.14 6.08 -2.68
C ALA A 330 9.88 4.74 -1.95
N GLY A 331 9.17 3.82 -2.60
CA GLY A 331 8.95 2.47 -2.08
C GLY A 331 10.24 1.69 -1.96
N VAL A 332 11.11 1.76 -2.98
CA VAL A 332 12.44 1.11 -2.93
C VAL A 332 13.32 1.67 -1.82
N ALA A 333 13.31 2.99 -1.61
CA ALA A 333 14.08 3.60 -0.54
C ALA A 333 13.61 3.14 0.86
N ALA A 334 12.30 3.03 1.05
CA ALA A 334 11.73 2.51 2.29
C ALA A 334 12.07 1.03 2.50
N LEU A 335 11.96 0.20 1.46
CA LEU A 335 12.34 -1.21 1.51
C LEU A 335 13.81 -1.34 1.89
N ALA A 336 14.71 -0.62 1.21
CA ALA A 336 16.15 -0.67 1.47
C ALA A 336 16.49 -0.32 2.94
N ASP A 337 15.86 0.72 3.51
CA ASP A 337 16.06 1.08 4.92
C ASP A 337 15.53 0.01 5.89
N ALA A 338 14.40 -0.61 5.56
CA ALA A 338 13.78 -1.65 6.39
C ALA A 338 14.55 -2.97 6.37
N THR A 339 15.16 -3.33 5.24
CA THR A 339 15.79 -4.64 5.04
C THR A 339 17.26 -4.72 5.43
N GLN A 340 17.90 -3.59 5.72
CA GLN A 340 19.35 -3.48 5.83
C GLN A 340 20.00 -4.42 6.88
N SER A 341 19.29 -4.74 7.97
CA SER A 341 19.82 -5.57 9.07
C SER A 341 19.04 -6.87 9.29
N LEU A 342 18.12 -7.24 8.38
CA LEU A 342 17.28 -8.44 8.54
C LEU A 342 17.99 -9.74 8.14
N GLY A 343 19.22 -9.66 7.60
CA GLY A 343 19.99 -10.83 7.20
C GLY A 343 19.51 -11.52 5.92
N LEU A 344 18.87 -10.77 5.00
CA LEU A 344 18.40 -11.30 3.72
C LEU A 344 19.53 -11.87 2.89
N THR A 345 19.24 -13.00 2.24
CA THR A 345 20.07 -13.61 1.20
C THR A 345 19.61 -13.21 -0.20
N THR A 346 18.35 -12.84 -0.37
CA THR A 346 17.76 -12.58 -1.69
C THR A 346 16.81 -11.39 -1.70
N ILE A 347 17.07 -10.43 -2.60
CA ILE A 347 16.20 -9.30 -2.91
C ILE A 347 15.93 -9.28 -4.41
N VAL A 348 14.64 -9.34 -4.80
CA VAL A 348 14.21 -9.28 -6.20
C VAL A 348 13.19 -8.16 -6.39
N LEU A 349 13.58 -7.12 -7.15
CA LEU A 349 12.76 -5.95 -7.47
C LEU A 349 12.57 -5.76 -8.99
N THR A 350 12.96 -6.75 -9.79
CA THR A 350 12.81 -6.78 -11.25
C THR A 350 11.46 -6.24 -11.74
N ARG A 351 11.44 -5.47 -12.83
CA ARG A 351 10.23 -4.93 -13.48
C ARG A 351 9.37 -4.09 -12.54
N ASN A 352 9.99 -3.15 -11.84
CA ASN A 352 9.34 -2.10 -11.06
C ASN A 352 9.76 -0.71 -11.56
N PRO A 353 8.87 0.29 -11.59
CA PRO A 353 9.09 1.59 -12.22
C PRO A 353 9.97 2.58 -11.44
N PHE A 354 10.95 2.13 -10.66
CA PHE A 354 11.97 3.00 -10.04
C PHE A 354 13.08 3.35 -11.04
N GLY A 355 14.10 4.12 -10.62
CA GLY A 355 15.23 4.51 -11.46
C GLY A 355 16.47 4.85 -10.62
N ASN A 356 17.21 5.89 -11.01
CA ASN A 356 18.46 6.26 -10.34
C ASN A 356 18.31 6.55 -8.85
N ALA A 357 17.19 7.14 -8.40
CA ALA A 357 17.01 7.48 -6.99
C ALA A 357 16.82 6.23 -6.12
N GLY A 358 16.01 5.26 -6.57
CA GLY A 358 15.86 3.96 -5.91
C GLY A 358 17.16 3.16 -5.90
N ALA A 359 17.89 3.13 -7.02
CA ALA A 359 19.21 2.49 -7.08
C ALA A 359 20.22 3.14 -6.12
N LYS A 360 20.21 4.47 -5.99
CA LYS A 360 21.05 5.19 -5.01
C LYS A 360 20.66 4.84 -3.57
N ALA A 361 19.39 4.64 -3.26
CA ALA A 361 18.95 4.25 -1.92
C ALA A 361 19.42 2.82 -1.56
N ILE A 362 19.28 1.88 -2.50
CA ILE A 362 19.85 0.54 -2.37
C ILE A 362 21.37 0.62 -2.18
N ALA A 363 22.07 1.35 -3.06
CA ALA A 363 23.52 1.52 -3.00
C ALA A 363 24.02 2.13 -1.68
N ALA A 364 23.35 3.17 -1.17
CA ALA A 364 23.71 3.80 0.10
C ALA A 364 23.59 2.82 1.28
N THR A 365 22.65 1.88 1.19
CA THR A 365 22.47 0.84 2.19
C THR A 365 23.51 -0.28 2.03
N LEU A 366 23.76 -0.73 0.80
CA LEU A 366 24.77 -1.75 0.45
C LEU A 366 26.20 -1.30 0.79
N ALA A 367 26.50 -0.01 0.72
CA ALA A 367 27.85 0.53 0.94
C ALA A 367 28.35 0.38 2.39
N LYS A 368 27.44 0.11 3.34
CA LYS A 368 27.75 -0.12 4.75
C LYS A 368 28.05 -1.61 4.98
N PRO A 369 29.26 -2.01 5.41
CA PRO A 369 29.63 -3.42 5.57
C PRO A 369 28.75 -4.21 6.55
N GLU A 370 28.20 -3.54 7.57
CA GLU A 370 27.30 -4.11 8.58
C GLU A 370 25.88 -4.37 8.06
N ASN A 371 25.53 -3.81 6.90
CA ASN A 371 24.26 -4.04 6.25
C ASN A 371 24.40 -5.17 5.23
N TYR A 372 23.32 -5.94 5.03
CA TYR A 372 23.26 -6.99 4.00
C TYR A 372 24.43 -8.00 4.07
N GLU A 373 24.90 -8.33 5.28
CA GLU A 373 26.05 -9.22 5.49
C GLU A 373 25.92 -10.60 4.81
N ARG A 374 24.68 -11.03 4.57
CA ARG A 374 24.32 -12.33 3.97
C ARG A 374 23.72 -12.21 2.57
N LEU A 375 23.62 -11.01 2.00
CA LEU A 375 22.95 -10.84 0.72
C LEU A 375 23.78 -11.47 -0.40
N GLU A 376 23.21 -12.49 -1.02
CA GLU A 376 23.82 -13.23 -2.13
C GLU A 376 23.29 -12.76 -3.47
N TRP A 377 21.97 -12.52 -3.56
CA TRP A 377 21.28 -12.22 -4.83
C TRP A 377 20.56 -10.88 -4.79
N LEU A 378 20.88 -10.02 -5.75
CA LEU A 378 20.22 -8.73 -5.95
C LEU A 378 19.80 -8.56 -7.41
N PHE A 379 18.49 -8.63 -7.65
CA PHE A 379 17.92 -8.56 -9.00
C PHE A 379 17.10 -7.29 -9.20
N LEU A 380 17.60 -6.42 -10.08
CA LEU A 380 17.07 -5.10 -10.40
C LEU A 380 16.89 -4.93 -11.92
N ASN A 381 16.44 -5.98 -12.59
CA ASN A 381 16.29 -5.95 -14.05
C ASN A 381 15.07 -5.10 -14.43
N GLU A 382 15.14 -4.35 -15.53
CA GLU A 382 14.01 -3.59 -16.06
C GLU A 382 13.41 -2.57 -15.06
N THR A 383 14.28 -1.86 -14.33
CA THR A 383 13.89 -0.89 -13.29
C THR A 383 14.41 0.51 -13.59
N ARG A 384 14.49 0.88 -14.88
CA ARG A 384 14.89 2.20 -15.42
C ARG A 384 16.16 2.80 -14.79
N ILE A 385 17.07 1.97 -14.31
CA ILE A 385 18.36 2.41 -13.76
C ILE A 385 19.18 2.96 -14.93
N ALA A 386 19.73 4.16 -14.80
CA ALA A 386 20.65 4.73 -15.77
C ALA A 386 22.06 4.85 -15.18
N ASP A 387 22.93 5.58 -15.87
CA ASP A 387 24.36 5.67 -15.55
C ASP A 387 24.65 6.06 -14.09
N GLU A 388 23.92 7.03 -13.55
CA GLU A 388 24.14 7.47 -12.17
C GLU A 388 23.78 6.40 -11.13
N GLY A 389 22.72 5.62 -11.38
CA GLY A 389 22.30 4.52 -10.53
C GLY A 389 23.27 3.35 -10.60
N ALA A 390 23.72 2.98 -11.81
CA ALA A 390 24.75 1.97 -12.02
C ALA A 390 26.08 2.35 -11.34
N ALA A 391 26.50 3.61 -11.46
CA ALA A 391 27.69 4.13 -10.81
C ALA A 391 27.56 4.11 -9.26
N ALA A 392 26.38 4.38 -8.73
CA ALA A 392 26.13 4.29 -7.28
C ALA A 392 26.23 2.84 -6.78
N LEU A 393 25.59 1.90 -7.49
CA LEU A 393 25.69 0.46 -7.18
C LEU A 393 27.14 -0.02 -7.28
N GLY A 394 27.88 0.37 -8.32
CA GLY A 394 29.31 0.07 -8.45
C GLY A 394 30.12 0.55 -7.25
N ARG A 395 29.95 1.82 -6.83
CA ARG A 395 30.63 2.35 -5.63
C ARG A 395 30.29 1.56 -4.37
N ALA A 396 29.06 1.09 -4.22
CA ALA A 396 28.68 0.28 -3.06
C ALA A 396 29.42 -1.07 -3.01
N LEU A 397 29.72 -1.67 -4.17
CA LEU A 397 30.52 -2.90 -4.27
C LEU A 397 32.00 -2.71 -3.89
N LEU A 398 32.50 -1.46 -3.79
CA LEU A 398 33.86 -1.20 -3.30
C LEU A 398 34.00 -1.49 -1.82
N THR A 399 32.96 -1.17 -1.03
CA THR A 399 33.02 -1.15 0.44
C THR A 399 32.14 -2.18 1.12
N GLY A 400 31.06 -2.65 0.49
CA GLY A 400 30.08 -3.55 1.12
C GLY A 400 29.75 -4.83 0.34
N CYS A 401 28.89 -5.66 0.94
CA CYS A 401 28.29 -6.88 0.38
C CYS A 401 29.25 -8.04 0.02
N ARG A 402 29.97 -8.55 1.02
CA ARG A 402 30.97 -9.61 0.87
C ARG A 402 30.45 -10.95 0.34
N GLN A 403 29.14 -11.18 0.39
CA GLN A 403 28.51 -12.43 -0.03
C GLN A 403 27.74 -12.30 -1.35
N LEU A 404 27.66 -11.08 -1.93
CA LEU A 404 26.85 -10.86 -3.12
C LEU A 404 27.49 -11.55 -4.31
N ASN A 405 26.91 -12.68 -4.70
CA ASN A 405 27.40 -13.53 -5.78
C ASN A 405 26.61 -13.37 -7.08
N ARG A 406 25.41 -12.79 -7.05
CA ARG A 406 24.63 -12.49 -8.27
C ARG A 406 24.06 -11.09 -8.24
N LEU A 407 24.40 -10.30 -9.26
CA LEU A 407 23.82 -8.99 -9.52
C LEU A 407 23.17 -8.98 -10.90
N ALA A 408 21.89 -8.60 -10.97
CA ALA A 408 21.17 -8.50 -12.23
C ALA A 408 20.69 -7.06 -12.48
N LEU A 409 21.16 -6.49 -13.60
CA LEU A 409 20.90 -5.11 -14.05
C LEU A 409 20.46 -5.09 -15.53
N HIS A 410 20.03 -6.22 -16.07
CA HIS A 410 19.57 -6.33 -17.44
C HIS A 410 18.33 -5.46 -17.71
N GLY A 411 18.15 -5.00 -18.94
CA GLY A 411 16.91 -4.33 -19.36
C GLY A 411 16.75 -2.91 -18.79
N ASN A 412 17.83 -2.30 -18.36
CA ASN A 412 17.84 -0.96 -17.77
C ASN A 412 18.24 0.11 -18.83
N GLN A 413 18.50 1.33 -18.38
CA GLN A 413 18.87 2.50 -19.20
C GLN A 413 20.36 2.86 -19.03
N ILE A 414 21.22 1.86 -18.80
CA ILE A 414 22.65 2.06 -18.55
C ILE A 414 23.41 2.21 -19.88
N GLY A 415 24.08 3.33 -20.06
CA GLY A 415 24.97 3.62 -21.18
C GLY A 415 26.44 3.39 -20.85
N ASP A 416 27.33 3.87 -21.71
CA ASP A 416 28.77 3.66 -21.60
C ASP A 416 29.38 4.26 -20.33
N GLU A 417 28.81 5.36 -19.82
CA GLU A 417 29.29 5.98 -18.59
C GLU A 417 29.02 5.12 -17.35
N GLY A 418 27.82 4.55 -17.25
CA GLY A 418 27.47 3.63 -16.17
C GLY A 418 28.26 2.33 -16.27
N CYS A 419 28.49 1.83 -17.49
CA CYS A 419 29.37 0.68 -17.73
C CYS A 419 30.78 0.92 -17.20
N ARG A 420 31.39 2.05 -17.54
CA ARG A 420 32.74 2.41 -17.08
C ARG A 420 32.82 2.56 -15.57
N ALA A 421 31.83 3.23 -14.97
CA ALA A 421 31.78 3.42 -13.52
C ALA A 421 31.65 2.08 -12.76
N LEU A 422 30.82 1.17 -13.27
CA LEU A 422 30.67 -0.17 -12.71
C LEU A 422 31.95 -0.99 -12.90
N ALA A 423 32.54 -1.00 -14.11
CA ALA A 423 33.78 -1.67 -14.44
C ALA A 423 34.96 -1.20 -13.56
N ASP A 424 35.11 0.12 -13.39
CA ASP A 424 36.12 0.70 -12.50
C ASP A 424 35.96 0.21 -11.06
N SER A 425 34.72 0.06 -10.61
CA SER A 425 34.41 -0.41 -9.27
C SER A 425 34.71 -1.90 -9.10
N LEU A 426 34.36 -2.73 -10.08
CA LEU A 426 34.68 -4.16 -10.09
C LEU A 426 36.19 -4.42 -10.11
N ASN A 427 36.96 -3.59 -10.82
CA ASN A 427 38.42 -3.69 -10.87
C ASN A 427 39.11 -3.30 -9.54
N LYS A 428 38.52 -2.35 -8.79
CA LYS A 428 39.10 -1.79 -7.57
C LYS A 428 38.55 -2.41 -6.27
N GLY A 429 37.37 -3.04 -6.32
CA GLY A 429 36.60 -3.40 -5.13
C GLY A 429 37.05 -4.71 -4.47
N ALA A 430 37.31 -4.65 -3.16
CA ALA A 430 37.43 -5.86 -2.34
C ALA A 430 36.06 -6.48 -1.99
N GLY A 431 34.97 -5.72 -2.09
CA GLY A 431 33.59 -6.19 -1.81
C GLY A 431 32.99 -7.05 -2.92
N ALA A 432 33.40 -6.87 -4.16
CA ALA A 432 32.93 -7.67 -5.31
C ALA A 432 33.63 -9.04 -5.45
N GLN A 433 34.44 -9.47 -4.48
CA GLN A 433 35.19 -10.74 -4.56
C GLN A 433 34.28 -11.97 -4.67
N ALA A 434 33.09 -11.91 -4.08
CA ALA A 434 32.11 -13.00 -4.17
C ALA A 434 31.26 -12.95 -5.44
N LEU A 435 31.32 -11.87 -6.24
CA LEU A 435 30.44 -11.69 -7.38
C LEU A 435 30.80 -12.69 -8.49
N GLU A 436 29.96 -13.71 -8.67
CA GLU A 436 30.15 -14.75 -9.67
C GLU A 436 29.38 -14.47 -10.95
N PHE A 437 28.22 -13.80 -10.87
CA PHE A 437 27.36 -13.55 -12.01
C PHE A 437 26.91 -12.09 -12.08
N LEU A 438 27.11 -11.50 -13.26
CA LEU A 438 26.61 -10.18 -13.62
C LEU A 438 25.71 -10.29 -14.87
N TYR A 439 24.41 -10.07 -14.70
CA TYR A 439 23.46 -10.01 -15.82
C TYR A 439 23.29 -8.55 -16.22
N PHE A 440 23.64 -8.21 -17.46
CA PHE A 440 23.80 -6.81 -17.87
C PHE A 440 23.26 -6.51 -19.27
N GLN A 441 22.74 -7.52 -19.97
CA GLN A 441 22.23 -7.43 -21.33
C GLN A 441 21.01 -6.48 -21.47
N ASN A 442 20.68 -6.08 -22.70
CA ASN A 442 19.58 -5.19 -23.05
C ASN A 442 19.62 -3.83 -22.30
N ASN A 443 20.81 -3.25 -22.22
CA ASN A 443 21.02 -1.85 -21.80
C ASN A 443 21.55 -1.05 -23.01
N PRO A 444 21.28 0.27 -23.08
CA PRO A 444 21.65 1.13 -24.23
C PRO A 444 23.13 1.55 -24.24
N PHE A 445 24.07 0.64 -23.98
CA PHE A 445 25.51 0.88 -24.11
C PHE A 445 26.03 0.51 -25.51
N THR A 446 27.12 1.12 -25.93
CA THR A 446 27.84 0.78 -27.17
C THR A 446 28.86 -0.33 -26.92
N GLU A 447 29.62 -0.71 -27.95
CA GLU A 447 30.75 -1.63 -27.79
C GLU A 447 31.80 -1.11 -26.79
N GLU A 448 31.90 0.20 -26.58
CA GLU A 448 32.81 0.78 -25.59
C GLU A 448 32.42 0.39 -24.16
N GLY A 449 31.14 0.58 -23.79
CA GLY A 449 30.61 0.17 -22.49
C GLY A 449 30.65 -1.33 -22.29
N LYS A 450 30.31 -2.10 -23.32
CA LYS A 450 30.41 -3.56 -23.32
C LYS A 450 31.83 -4.05 -23.03
N MET A 451 32.83 -3.48 -23.72
CA MET A 451 34.23 -3.82 -23.51
C MET A 451 34.74 -3.43 -22.13
N ALA A 452 34.26 -2.32 -21.57
CA ALA A 452 34.59 -1.93 -20.20
C ALA A 452 34.14 -2.99 -19.18
N ILE A 453 32.88 -3.45 -19.26
CA ILE A 453 32.35 -4.50 -18.38
C ILE A 453 33.04 -5.83 -18.63
N PHE A 454 33.21 -6.23 -19.90
CA PHE A 454 33.88 -7.47 -20.28
C PHE A 454 35.29 -7.55 -19.68
N ASN A 455 36.09 -6.50 -19.86
CA ASN A 455 37.45 -6.45 -19.33
C ASN A 455 37.49 -6.49 -17.80
N ALA A 456 36.52 -5.86 -17.13
CA ALA A 456 36.44 -5.88 -15.67
C ALA A 456 36.01 -7.25 -15.10
N CYS A 457 35.17 -7.98 -15.83
CA CYS A 457 34.67 -9.30 -15.44
C CYS A 457 35.66 -10.44 -15.78
N ARG A 458 36.53 -10.22 -16.78
CA ARG A 458 37.45 -11.24 -17.32
C ARG A 458 38.25 -11.93 -16.22
N GLY A 459 38.14 -13.26 -16.18
CA GLY A 459 38.87 -14.13 -15.25
C GLY A 459 38.25 -14.25 -13.85
N LYS A 460 37.11 -13.58 -13.60
CA LYS A 460 36.58 -13.38 -12.24
C LYS A 460 35.07 -13.54 -12.13
N ILE A 461 34.31 -13.06 -13.11
CA ILE A 461 32.85 -12.92 -13.04
C ILE A 461 32.24 -13.37 -14.37
N ARG A 462 31.27 -14.29 -14.31
CA ARG A 462 30.48 -14.70 -15.48
C ARG A 462 29.51 -13.59 -15.84
N CYS A 463 29.78 -12.90 -16.94
CA CYS A 463 28.97 -11.77 -17.38
C CYS A 463 28.11 -12.14 -18.60
N HIS A 464 26.80 -11.89 -18.51
CA HIS A 464 25.87 -12.08 -19.62
C HIS A 464 25.61 -10.71 -20.27
N LEU A 465 26.21 -10.49 -21.45
CA LEU A 465 26.18 -9.21 -22.19
C LEU A 465 25.30 -9.22 -23.46
N GLY A 466 24.49 -10.27 -23.67
CA GLY A 466 23.65 -10.45 -24.86
C GLY A 466 24.41 -11.09 -26.04
N TRP A 467 23.70 -11.86 -26.87
CA TRP A 467 24.26 -12.67 -27.96
C TRP A 467 23.90 -12.10 -29.36
N PRO A 468 24.74 -12.24 -30.41
CA PRO A 468 26.14 -12.71 -30.45
C PRO A 468 27.18 -11.57 -30.45
N PRO A 469 28.47 -11.89 -30.21
CA PRO A 469 29.60 -10.96 -30.31
C PRO A 469 29.90 -10.54 -31.77
N PRO A 470 30.69 -9.47 -31.99
CA PRO A 470 31.21 -9.10 -33.30
C PRO A 470 31.95 -10.28 -33.94
N LEU A 471 31.64 -10.56 -35.21
CA LEU A 471 32.24 -11.62 -36.02
C LEU A 471 33.78 -11.53 -35.95
N GLY A 472 34.42 -12.48 -35.25
CA GLY A 472 35.88 -12.58 -35.15
C GLY A 472 36.44 -13.44 -34.01
N MET A 473 35.65 -13.74 -32.96
CA MET A 473 36.09 -14.61 -31.85
C MET A 473 35.23 -15.88 -31.81
N LEU A 474 35.67 -16.91 -32.55
CA LEU A 474 34.89 -18.12 -32.87
C LEU A 474 35.30 -19.38 -32.08
N ASN A 475 36.05 -19.26 -30.97
CA ASN A 475 36.40 -20.44 -30.19
C ASN A 475 35.50 -20.59 -28.95
N PRO A 476 34.71 -21.68 -28.84
CA PRO A 476 33.86 -21.97 -27.67
C PRO A 476 34.62 -22.12 -26.35
N GLU A 477 35.93 -22.42 -26.40
CA GLU A 477 36.79 -22.53 -25.21
C GLU A 477 37.08 -21.16 -24.56
N ASP A 478 36.82 -20.04 -25.25
CA ASP A 478 36.95 -18.68 -24.69
C ASP A 478 35.71 -18.26 -23.86
N TRP A 479 34.69 -19.12 -23.76
CA TRP A 479 33.38 -18.82 -23.14
C TRP A 479 33.19 -19.43 -21.75
N ASP A 480 34.20 -20.13 -21.23
CA ASP A 480 34.25 -20.55 -19.83
C ASP A 480 35.23 -19.66 -19.06
N VAL A 481 34.84 -18.39 -18.88
CA VAL A 481 35.42 -17.46 -17.91
C VAL A 481 34.34 -16.54 -17.35
#